data_AF-A0A1E3NG00-F1
#
_entry.id   AF-A0A1E3NG00-F1
#
_cell.length_a   1.000
_cell.length_b   1.000
_cell.length_c   1.000
_cell.angle_alpha   90.00
_cell.angle_beta   90.00
_cell.angle_gamma   90.00
#
_symmetry.space_group_name_H-M   'P 1'
#
loop_
_entity.id
_entity.type
_entity.pdbx_description
1 polymer ?
#
loop_
_entity_poly.entity_id
_entity_poly.type
_entity_poly.pdbx_seq_one_letter_code
_entity_poly.pdbx_strand_id
1 'polypeptide(L)'
;EGRSLTVDRRVVEVSVYVRNLLRNLHSPRDQCIEIPLDNISYDTMELILRWCKHYYDEVGNWPDNVMDDYQARVSRPVLDLWEREFLDVDAETLKKIILASNFLNIRPLLDTTCKIIAELFRGKSPREIINAFN
;
A
#
# COMPACT_ATOMS: atom_id res chain seq x y z
N GLU A 1 -14.19 -4.33 13.37
CA GLU A 1 -14.52 -3.43 14.50
C GLU A 1 -15.65 -2.42 14.22
N GLY A 2 -16.53 -2.61 13.24
CA GLY A 2 -17.68 -1.71 13.00
C GLY A 2 -17.33 -0.24 12.72
N ARG A 3 -16.04 0.09 12.56
CA ARG A 3 -15.54 1.42 12.22
C ARG A 3 -15.45 1.54 10.70
N SER A 4 -15.90 2.66 10.18
CA SER A 4 -15.82 3.01 8.76
C SER A 4 -14.80 4.11 8.53
N LEU A 5 -14.11 4.04 7.40
CA LEU A 5 -13.18 5.06 6.92
C LEU A 5 -13.74 5.63 5.63
N THR A 6 -13.99 6.94 5.62
CA THR A 6 -14.44 7.65 4.41
C THR A 6 -13.25 8.27 3.72
N VAL A 7 -13.06 7.95 2.45
CA VAL A 7 -11.95 8.43 1.63
C VAL A 7 -12.41 8.74 0.22
N ASP A 8 -11.68 9.65 -0.44
CA ASP A 8 -11.95 9.98 -1.83
C ASP A 8 -11.69 8.74 -2.71
N ARG A 9 -12.63 8.49 -3.63
CA ARG A 9 -12.54 7.42 -4.63
C ARG A 9 -11.20 7.44 -5.37
N ARG A 10 -10.67 8.63 -5.67
CA ARG A 10 -9.38 8.80 -6.34
C ARG A 10 -8.27 8.17 -5.52
N VAL A 11 -8.20 8.38 -4.21
CA VAL A 11 -7.12 7.85 -3.37
C VAL A 11 -7.10 6.31 -3.37
N VAL A 12 -8.28 5.67 -3.37
CA VAL A 12 -8.39 4.21 -3.28
C VAL A 12 -8.32 3.50 -4.63
N GLU A 13 -8.43 4.22 -5.75
CA GLU A 13 -8.36 3.62 -7.10
C GLU A 13 -6.97 3.07 -7.44
N VAL A 14 -5.94 3.35 -6.65
CA VAL A 14 -4.63 2.65 -6.71
C VAL A 14 -4.76 1.15 -6.51
N SER A 15 -5.68 0.74 -5.64
CA SER A 15 -5.95 -0.66 -5.39
C SER A 15 -6.66 -1.24 -6.59
N VAL A 16 -6.02 -2.23 -7.23
CA VAL A 16 -6.64 -2.96 -8.34
C VAL A 16 -7.90 -3.69 -7.86
N TYR A 17 -7.90 -4.18 -6.62
CA TYR A 17 -9.07 -4.80 -6.01
C TYR A 17 -10.25 -3.83 -5.93
N VAL A 18 -10.06 -2.67 -5.28
CA VAL A 18 -11.12 -1.65 -5.13
C VAL A 18 -11.57 -1.16 -6.50
N ARG A 19 -10.65 -0.88 -7.42
CA ARG A 19 -10.98 -0.43 -8.77
C ARG A 19 -11.88 -1.42 -9.51
N ASN A 20 -11.55 -2.71 -9.47
CA ASN A 20 -12.35 -3.75 -10.10
C ASN A 20 -13.73 -3.88 -9.43
N LEU A 21 -13.79 -3.79 -8.11
CA LEU A 21 -15.04 -3.80 -7.36
C LEU A 21 -15.95 -2.62 -7.77
N LEU A 22 -15.42 -1.39 -7.79
CA LEU A 22 -16.15 -0.19 -8.19
C LEU A 22 -16.65 -0.26 -9.63
N ARG A 23 -15.85 -0.84 -10.54
CA ARG A 23 -16.23 -1.06 -11.94
C ARG A 23 -17.38 -2.08 -12.05
N ASN A 24 -17.29 -3.20 -11.34
CA ASN A 24 -18.31 -4.25 -11.35
C ASN A 24 -19.66 -3.80 -10.77
N LEU A 25 -19.63 -2.91 -9.76
CA LEU A 25 -20.84 -2.33 -9.18
C LEU A 25 -21.49 -1.26 -10.07
N HIS A 26 -20.87 -0.89 -11.20
CA HIS A 26 -21.28 0.23 -12.07
C HIS A 26 -21.58 1.51 -11.28
N SER A 27 -20.88 1.73 -10.17
CA SER A 27 -21.29 2.76 -9.22
C SER A 27 -20.96 4.16 -9.74
N PRO A 28 -21.96 5.08 -9.73
CA PRO A 28 -21.76 6.49 -10.06
C PRO A 28 -20.62 7.11 -9.24
N ARG A 29 -19.95 8.10 -9.80
CA ARG A 29 -18.83 8.77 -9.10
C ARG A 29 -19.25 9.48 -7.81
N ASP A 30 -20.53 9.83 -7.68
CA ASP A 30 -21.06 10.61 -6.55
C ASP A 30 -21.71 9.75 -5.45
N GLN A 31 -21.65 8.42 -5.57
CA GLN A 31 -22.24 7.52 -4.58
C GLN A 31 -21.20 7.04 -3.56
N CYS A 32 -21.55 7.11 -2.28
CA CYS A 32 -20.78 6.45 -1.23
C CYS A 32 -21.03 4.93 -1.27
N ILE A 33 -19.96 4.15 -1.31
CA ILE A 33 -20.02 2.69 -1.24
C ILE A 33 -19.28 2.22 -0.01
N GLU A 34 -19.93 1.39 0.79
CA GLU A 34 -19.30 0.70 1.90
C GLU A 34 -18.70 -0.62 1.41
N ILE A 35 -17.40 -0.80 1.63
CA ILE A 35 -16.68 -2.01 1.27
C ILE A 35 -16.31 -2.72 2.59
N PRO A 36 -16.92 -3.88 2.90
CA PRO A 36 -16.55 -4.63 4.09
C PRO A 36 -15.18 -5.29 3.90
N LEU A 37 -14.28 -5.07 4.85
CA LEU A 37 -12.92 -5.61 4.86
C LEU A 37 -12.67 -6.33 6.20
N ASP A 38 -12.93 -7.63 6.25
CA ASP A 38 -12.85 -8.40 7.50
C ASP A 38 -11.41 -8.82 7.87
N ASN A 39 -10.52 -8.85 6.88
CA ASN A 39 -9.15 -9.36 7.04
C ASN A 39 -8.11 -8.28 7.38
N ILE A 40 -8.52 -7.01 7.45
CA ILE A 40 -7.62 -5.87 7.67
C ILE A 40 -8.09 -5.12 8.91
N SER A 41 -7.19 -4.90 9.87
CA SER A 41 -7.49 -4.09 11.06
C SER A 41 -7.69 -2.61 10.69
N TYR A 42 -8.45 -1.88 11.50
CA TYR A 42 -8.69 -0.45 11.28
C TYR A 42 -7.38 0.33 11.18
N ASP A 43 -6.45 0.10 12.11
CA ASP A 43 -5.16 0.80 12.17
C ASP A 43 -4.29 0.50 10.94
N THR A 44 -4.29 -0.75 10.47
CA THR A 44 -3.59 -1.10 9.22
C THR A 44 -4.23 -0.39 8.02
N MET A 45 -5.56 -0.35 7.94
CA MET A 45 -6.24 0.31 6.84
C MET A 45 -5.97 1.83 6.82
N GLU A 46 -5.92 2.47 7.99
CA GLU A 46 -5.56 3.89 8.10
C GLU A 46 -4.15 4.17 7.56
N LEU A 47 -3.18 3.32 7.88
CA LEU A 47 -1.83 3.41 7.32
C LEU A 47 -1.81 3.23 5.80
N ILE A 48 -2.52 2.22 5.28
CA ILE A 48 -2.63 2.00 3.83
C ILE A 48 -3.22 3.24 3.15
N LEU A 49 -4.29 3.82 3.69
CA LEU A 49 -4.95 4.99 3.12
C LEU A 49 -4.06 6.24 3.17
N ARG A 50 -3.31 6.44 4.27
CA ARG A 50 -2.31 7.50 4.37
C ARG A 50 -1.26 7.38 3.28
N TRP A 51 -0.78 6.16 3.03
CA TRP A 51 0.16 5.87 1.95
C TRP A 51 -0.45 6.14 0.57
N CYS A 52 -1.66 5.66 0.31
CA CYS A 52 -2.35 5.86 -0.96
C CYS A 52 -2.54 7.36 -1.27
N LYS A 53 -2.86 8.15 -0.24
CA LYS A 53 -3.02 9.60 -0.37
C LYS A 53 -1.70 10.28 -0.72
N HIS A 54 -0.63 9.98 0.00
CA HIS A 54 0.69 10.52 -0.30
C HIS A 54 1.13 10.17 -1.71
N TYR A 55 1.01 8.90 -2.10
CA TYR A 55 1.35 8.46 -3.45
C TYR A 55 0.52 9.17 -4.53
N TYR A 56 -0.78 9.38 -4.30
CA TYR A 56 -1.63 10.14 -5.21
C TYR A 56 -1.15 11.58 -5.37
N ASP A 57 -0.84 12.25 -4.25
CA ASP A 57 -0.38 13.64 -4.24
C ASP A 57 0.96 13.80 -4.99
N GLU A 58 1.84 12.80 -4.91
CA GLU A 58 3.13 12.82 -5.63
C GLU A 58 3.00 12.55 -7.15
N VAL A 59 2.11 11.64 -7.55
CA VAL A 59 1.96 11.27 -8.97
C VAL A 59 1.00 12.22 -9.71
N GLY A 60 0.15 12.96 -8.99
CA GLY A 60 -0.69 14.03 -9.52
C GLY A 60 -1.88 13.58 -10.36
N ASN A 61 -1.87 12.35 -10.90
CA ASN A 61 -3.03 11.69 -11.49
C ASN A 61 -2.77 10.18 -11.57
N TRP A 62 -3.78 9.33 -11.37
CA TRP A 62 -3.62 7.92 -11.71
C TRP A 62 -3.55 7.80 -13.24
N PRO A 63 -2.45 7.33 -13.83
CA PRO A 63 -2.45 7.11 -15.25
C PRO A 63 -3.47 6.02 -15.58
N ASP A 64 -4.29 6.24 -16.62
CA ASP A 64 -5.18 5.21 -17.16
C ASP A 64 -4.42 3.90 -17.46
N ASN A 65 -3.12 4.02 -17.75
CA ASN A 65 -2.13 2.95 -17.74
C ASN A 65 -1.20 3.04 -16.52
N VAL A 66 -1.58 2.36 -15.44
CA VAL A 66 -0.80 2.19 -14.21
C VAL A 66 0.62 1.65 -14.44
N MET A 67 0.93 1.11 -15.63
CA MET A 67 2.20 0.48 -15.94
C MET A 67 3.37 1.45 -16.16
N ASP A 68 3.18 2.60 -16.79
CA ASP A 68 4.33 3.44 -17.21
C ASP A 68 4.98 4.17 -16.02
N ASP A 69 4.18 4.76 -15.12
CA ASP A 69 4.72 5.43 -13.93
C ASP A 69 5.18 4.42 -12.85
N TYR A 70 4.50 3.26 -12.78
CA TYR A 70 4.95 2.12 -11.99
C TYR A 70 6.34 1.66 -12.43
N GLN A 71 6.60 1.55 -13.74
CA GLN A 71 7.90 1.15 -14.26
C GLN A 71 9.00 2.11 -13.79
N ALA A 72 8.74 3.43 -13.79
CA ALA A 72 9.70 4.45 -13.38
C ALA A 72 10.03 4.38 -11.87
N ARG A 73 9.04 4.16 -11.00
CA ARG A 73 9.26 4.00 -9.55
C ARG A 73 9.81 2.63 -9.17
N VAL A 74 9.40 1.55 -9.83
CA VAL A 74 10.02 0.23 -9.68
C VAL A 74 11.49 0.28 -10.04
N SER A 75 11.84 1.04 -11.08
CA SER A 75 13.23 1.24 -11.51
C SER A 75 14.07 2.06 -10.54
N ARG A 76 13.47 2.77 -9.56
CA ARG A 76 14.24 3.47 -8.53
C ARG A 76 14.83 2.45 -7.54
N PRO A 77 16.17 2.35 -7.45
CA PRO A 77 16.81 1.37 -6.57
C PRO A 77 16.81 1.78 -5.10
N VAL A 78 16.45 3.03 -4.79
CA VAL A 78 16.53 3.63 -3.45
C VAL A 78 15.18 4.22 -3.08
N LEU A 79 14.72 3.93 -1.86
CA LEU A 79 13.54 4.53 -1.25
C LEU A 79 13.79 6.00 -0.91
N ASP A 80 12.77 6.84 -1.04
CA ASP A 80 12.86 8.22 -0.55
C ASP A 80 12.79 8.29 0.99
N LEU A 81 12.98 9.49 1.54
CA LEU A 81 12.97 9.70 2.98
C LEU A 81 11.58 9.42 3.59
N TRP A 82 10.52 9.80 2.89
CA TRP A 82 9.15 9.63 3.38
C TRP A 82 8.77 8.15 3.44
N GLU A 83 9.11 7.37 2.41
CA GLU A 83 8.88 5.93 2.35
C GLU A 83 9.62 5.20 3.49
N ARG A 84 10.86 5.64 3.80
CA ARG A 84 11.63 5.10 4.92
C ARG A 84 11.01 5.42 6.26
N GLU A 85 10.64 6.68 6.49
CA GLU A 85 9.99 7.10 7.73
C GLU A 85 8.61 6.46 7.90
N PHE A 86 7.87 6.27 6.81
CA PHE A 86 6.56 5.61 6.83
C PHE A 86 6.66 4.13 7.16
N LEU A 87 7.69 3.44 6.66
CA LEU A 87 7.92 2.01 6.92
C LEU A 87 8.86 1.74 8.10
N ASP A 88 9.28 2.77 8.84
CA ASP A 88 10.00 2.64 10.11
C ASP A 88 9.02 2.28 11.23
N VAL A 89 8.45 1.08 11.11
CA VAL A 89 7.48 0.48 12.03
C VAL A 89 8.01 -0.86 12.52
N ASP A 90 7.40 -1.40 13.58
CA ASP A 90 7.75 -2.72 14.07
C ASP A 90 7.43 -3.83 13.04
N ALA A 91 8.07 -5.00 13.20
CA ALA A 91 7.94 -6.11 12.27
C ALA A 91 6.49 -6.63 12.15
N GLU A 92 5.69 -6.57 13.21
CA GLU A 92 4.30 -7.01 13.19
C GLU A 92 3.46 -6.07 12.32
N THR A 93 3.63 -4.76 12.51
CA THR A 93 2.97 -3.73 11.70
C THR A 93 3.41 -3.81 10.24
N LEU A 94 4.70 -3.96 9.96
CA LEU A 94 5.21 -4.12 8.60
C LEU A 94 4.59 -5.36 7.91
N LYS A 95 4.51 -6.49 8.62
CA LYS A 95 3.86 -7.71 8.12
C LYS A 95 2.37 -7.48 7.80
N LYS A 96 1.64 -6.77 8.66
CA LYS A 96 0.24 -6.40 8.41
C LYS A 96 0.09 -5.53 7.16
N ILE A 97 0.97 -4.54 6.98
CA ILE A 97 1.00 -3.69 5.78
C ILE A 97 1.23 -4.52 4.53
N ILE A 98 2.20 -5.46 4.54
CA ILE A 98 2.50 -6.33 3.39
C ILE A 98 1.28 -7.19 3.02
N LEU A 99 0.67 -7.85 4.01
CA LEU A 99 -0.51 -8.70 3.79
C LEU A 99 -1.69 -7.90 3.25
N ALA A 100 -1.97 -6.72 3.82
CA ALA A 100 -3.04 -5.84 3.37
C ALA A 100 -2.78 -5.31 1.94
N SER A 101 -1.54 -4.91 1.64
CA SER A 101 -1.15 -4.41 0.32
C SER A 101 -1.28 -5.48 -0.75
N ASN A 102 -0.94 -6.73 -0.43
CA ASN A 102 -1.13 -7.87 -1.30
C ASN A 102 -2.63 -8.16 -1.52
N PHE A 103 -3.44 -8.17 -0.45
CA PHE A 103 -4.89 -8.38 -0.55
C PHE A 103 -5.58 -7.32 -1.41
N LEU A 104 -5.26 -6.04 -1.17
CA LEU A 104 -5.80 -4.90 -1.93
C LEU A 104 -5.15 -4.77 -3.31
N ASN A 105 -4.13 -5.57 -3.63
CA ASN A 105 -3.38 -5.52 -4.88
C ASN A 105 -2.89 -4.09 -5.20
N ILE A 106 -2.17 -3.50 -4.23
CA ILE A 106 -1.50 -2.21 -4.32
C ILE A 106 -0.03 -2.49 -4.62
N ARG A 107 0.29 -2.78 -5.89
CA ARG A 107 1.65 -3.18 -6.31
C ARG A 107 2.74 -2.19 -5.90
N PRO A 108 2.58 -0.86 -6.07
CA PRO A 108 3.61 0.09 -5.68
C PRO A 108 3.98 0.00 -4.19
N LEU A 109 2.99 -0.12 -3.30
CA LEU A 109 3.25 -0.26 -1.87
C LEU A 109 3.91 -1.60 -1.55
N LEU A 110 3.49 -2.69 -2.19
CA LEU A 110 4.13 -3.99 -2.03
C LEU A 110 5.61 -3.92 -2.42
N ASP A 111 5.95 -3.26 -3.52
CA ASP A 111 7.34 -3.08 -3.95
C ASP A 111 8.15 -2.21 -2.99
N THR A 112 7.57 -1.11 -2.50
CA THR A 112 8.18 -0.27 -1.46
C THR A 112 8.46 -1.07 -0.19
N THR A 113 7.56 -1.98 0.22
CA THR A 113 7.82 -2.91 1.34
C THR A 113 8.91 -3.95 1.04
N CYS A 114 9.00 -4.46 -0.18
CA CYS A 114 10.09 -5.37 -0.58
C CYS A 114 11.45 -4.65 -0.53
N LYS A 115 11.50 -3.38 -0.96
CA LYS A 115 12.71 -2.56 -0.90
C LYS A 115 13.15 -2.29 0.53
N ILE A 116 12.23 -1.97 1.45
CA ILE A 116 12.63 -1.74 2.86
C ILE A 116 13.19 -3.02 3.49
N ILE A 117 12.58 -4.18 3.21
CA ILE A 117 13.09 -5.46 3.70
C ILE A 117 14.49 -5.75 3.13
N ALA A 118 14.70 -5.47 1.84
CA ALA A 118 16.01 -5.63 1.21
C ALA A 118 17.07 -4.70 1.83
N GLU A 119 16.71 -3.46 2.19
CA GLU A 119 17.60 -2.54 2.93
C GLU A 119 17.89 -3.07 4.35
N LEU A 120 16.87 -3.57 5.07
CA LEU A 120 17.00 -4.13 6.41
C LEU A 120 17.88 -5.37 6.47
N PHE A 121 17.94 -6.15 5.40
CA PHE A 121 18.77 -7.36 5.29
C PHE A 121 20.15 -7.11 4.71
N ARG A 122 20.37 -5.95 4.08
CA ARG A 122 21.65 -5.62 3.46
C ARG A 122 22.75 -5.62 4.52
N GLY A 123 23.72 -6.53 4.34
CA GLY A 123 24.87 -6.65 5.24
C GLY A 123 24.62 -7.42 6.54
N LYS A 124 23.41 -7.94 6.78
CA LYS A 124 23.12 -8.82 7.92
C LYS A 124 23.50 -10.27 7.61
N SER A 125 23.97 -10.99 8.62
CA SER A 125 24.20 -12.44 8.54
C SER A 125 22.87 -13.20 8.48
N PRO A 126 22.85 -14.45 7.96
CA PRO A 126 21.65 -15.27 7.93
C PRO A 126 20.96 -15.44 9.29
N ARG A 127 21.74 -15.48 10.39
CA ARG A 127 21.20 -15.60 11.75
C ARG A 127 20.46 -14.33 12.20
N GLU A 128 21.01 -13.16 11.88
CA GLU A 128 20.37 -11.87 12.20
C GLU A 128 19.10 -11.66 11.39
N ILE A 129 19.07 -12.15 10.14
CA ILE A 129 17.87 -12.14 9.30
C ILE A 129 16.77 -13.01 9.92
N ILE A 130 17.09 -14.23 10.34
CA ILE A 130 16.12 -15.14 10.98
C ILE A 130 15.57 -14.54 12.28
N ASN A 131 16.43 -13.94 13.11
CA ASN A 131 15.99 -13.30 14.35
C ASN A 131 15.16 -12.03 14.15
N ALA A 132 15.28 -11.35 13.01
CA ALA A 132 14.50 -10.16 12.70
C ALA A 132 13.06 -10.48 12.24
N PHE A 133 12.78 -11.72 11.85
CA PHE A 133 11.49 -12.16 11.29
C PHE A 133 10.74 -13.21 12.13
N ASN A 134 11.40 -13.80 13.12
CA ASN A 134 10.79 -14.68 14.14
C ASN A 134 10.33 -13.88 15.35
#